data_AF-A0A6I2MYK4-F1
#
_entry.id   AF-A0A6I2MYK4-F1
#
_cell.length_a   1.000
_cell.length_b   1.000
_cell.length_c   1.000
_cell.angle_alpha   90.00
_cell.angle_beta   90.00
_cell.angle_gamma   90.00
#
_symmetry.space_group_name_H-M   'P 1'
#
loop_
_entity.id
_entity.type
_entity.pdbx_description
1 polymer ?
#
loop_
_entity_poly.entity_id
_entity_poly.type
_entity_poly.pdbx_seq_one_letter_code
_entity_poly.pdbx_strand_id
1 'polypeptide(L)'
;METVGAIQETYDIWSWLLPLISGAIGALIGTYGGSYFLHWKQEKKIKNVRSMAVKALDIFKEYAQHKKSYADSANEFNTKLNVSEKRAVVVALHKIGVPFEISTKDDFDIKNLRLKDIIIDRDEIDAMIQQIEKGNCDNLFFIDIESYFISNLRLNAVRNVGKKYVEEVQSKSRVEKDAPNTIVSQPDWHKVFSPGELQIIFVLRIQLANTAYFLPDGNADPVKMKTLIREIEIGLWDNYLFWEYESYQNIRAQHNLANIIQNAVMGQQMMNIGTQMNNEKGSSDNSSTNN
;
A
#
# COMPACT_ATOMS: atom_id res chain seq x y z
N MET A 1 26.86 25.75 86.91
CA MET A 1 27.23 25.10 85.64
C MET A 1 25.94 24.84 84.89
N GLU A 2 25.63 25.67 83.91
CA GLU A 2 24.52 25.46 82.98
C GLU A 2 24.81 24.20 82.15
N THR A 3 23.83 23.31 82.03
CA THR A 3 23.84 22.28 80.99
C THR A 3 22.57 22.43 80.16
N VAL A 4 22.83 22.85 78.93
CA VAL A 4 21.98 23.09 77.77
C VAL A 4 20.87 22.05 77.63
N GLY A 5 19.62 22.51 77.59
CA GLY A 5 18.46 21.68 77.25
C GLY A 5 18.52 21.27 75.78
N ALA A 6 18.65 19.97 75.53
CA ALA A 6 18.48 19.41 74.20
C ALA A 6 16.99 19.44 73.84
N ILE A 7 16.64 20.22 72.81
CA ILE A 7 15.30 20.23 72.21
C ILE A 7 15.15 18.90 71.46
N GLN A 8 14.32 18.01 71.98
CA GLN A 8 14.00 16.74 71.33
C GLN A 8 12.90 16.99 70.29
N GLU A 9 13.29 17.20 69.02
CA GLU A 9 12.35 17.22 67.91
C GLU A 9 11.79 15.80 67.67
N THR A 10 10.51 15.59 68.01
CA THR A 10 9.78 14.37 67.65
C THR A 10 9.37 14.42 66.19
N TYR A 11 10.05 13.65 65.34
CA TYR A 11 9.73 13.53 63.91
C TYR A 11 8.53 12.59 63.72
N ASP A 12 7.36 13.13 63.37
CA ASP A 12 6.15 12.34 63.15
C ASP A 12 6.11 11.78 61.73
N ILE A 13 6.37 10.48 61.61
CA ILE A 13 6.40 9.72 60.36
C ILE A 13 5.04 9.77 59.63
N TRP A 14 3.94 10.04 60.33
CA TRP A 14 2.62 10.12 59.71
C TRP A 14 2.41 11.41 58.90
N SER A 15 3.16 12.48 59.20
CA SER A 15 3.04 13.78 58.52
C SER A 15 3.50 13.75 57.04
N TRP A 16 4.45 12.88 56.69
CA TRP A 16 4.92 12.70 55.32
C TRP A 16 4.25 11.53 54.58
N LEU A 17 3.79 10.51 55.32
CA LEU A 17 3.19 9.31 54.75
C LEU A 17 1.75 9.53 54.25
N LEU A 18 0.94 10.33 54.96
CA LEU A 18 -0.46 10.60 54.61
C LEU A 18 -0.64 11.31 53.24
N PRO A 19 0.15 12.35 52.90
CA PRO A 19 0.08 12.97 51.57
C PRO A 19 0.49 12.02 50.44
N LEU A 20 1.47 11.14 50.67
CA LEU A 20 1.93 10.16 49.68
C LEU A 20 0.88 9.08 49.39
N ILE A 21 0.23 8.55 50.43
CA ILE A 21 -0.84 7.55 50.28
C ILE A 21 -2.06 8.19 49.62
N SER A 22 -2.45 9.40 50.03
CA SER A 22 -3.55 10.15 49.42
C SER A 22 -3.28 10.46 47.94
N GLY A 23 -2.06 10.91 47.62
CA GLY A 23 -1.62 11.16 46.24
C GLY A 23 -1.61 9.90 45.38
N ALA A 24 -1.14 8.77 45.91
CA ALA A 24 -1.12 7.49 45.21
C ALA A 24 -2.54 6.95 44.93
N ILE A 25 -3.46 7.05 45.89
CA ILE A 25 -4.86 6.66 45.71
C ILE A 25 -5.55 7.57 44.69
N GLY A 26 -5.32 8.88 44.77
CA GLY A 26 -5.84 9.85 43.80
C GLY A 26 -5.35 9.60 42.37
N ALA A 27 -4.06 9.26 42.21
CA ALA A 27 -3.48 8.93 40.92
C ALA A 27 -4.03 7.60 40.35
N LEU A 28 -4.21 6.57 41.19
CA LEU A 28 -4.80 5.29 40.78
C LEU A 28 -6.27 5.44 40.36
N ILE A 29 -7.08 6.16 41.16
CA ILE A 29 -8.49 6.41 40.84
C ILE A 29 -8.61 7.31 39.61
N GLY A 30 -7.79 8.35 39.49
CA GLY A 30 -7.79 9.24 38.32
C GLY A 30 -7.40 8.53 37.03
N THR A 31 -6.36 7.69 37.08
CA THR A 31 -5.88 6.95 35.90
C THR A 31 -6.84 5.84 35.49
N TYR A 32 -7.32 5.03 36.45
CA TYR A 32 -8.22 3.91 36.16
C TYR A 32 -9.64 4.40 35.83
N GLY A 33 -10.14 5.42 36.53
CA GLY A 33 -11.42 6.05 36.24
C GLY A 33 -11.41 6.82 34.92
N GLY A 34 -10.33 7.54 34.63
CA GLY A 34 -10.14 8.24 33.36
C GLY A 34 -10.07 7.28 32.17
N SER A 35 -9.30 6.20 32.28
CA SER A 35 -9.21 5.17 31.23
C SER A 35 -10.55 4.43 31.04
N TYR A 36 -11.24 4.09 32.12
CA TYR A 36 -12.58 3.50 32.07
C TYR A 36 -13.61 4.43 31.42
N PHE A 37 -13.60 5.72 31.77
CA PHE A 37 -14.49 6.71 31.15
C PHE A 37 -14.19 6.90 29.65
N LEU A 38 -12.92 6.92 29.26
CA LEU A 38 -12.51 6.98 27.86
C LEU A 38 -12.95 5.72 27.09
N HIS A 39 -12.74 4.54 27.67
CA HIS A 39 -13.18 3.26 27.11
C HIS A 39 -14.71 3.23 26.94
N TRP A 40 -15.45 3.61 27.98
CA TRP A 40 -16.91 3.71 27.93
C TRP A 40 -17.39 4.71 26.87
N LYS A 41 -16.74 5.86 26.74
CA LYS A 41 -17.06 6.87 25.71
C LYS A 41 -16.75 6.35 24.31
N GLN A 42 -15.68 5.59 24.13
CA GLN A 42 -15.35 4.92 22.87
C GLN A 42 -16.38 3.83 22.53
N GLU A 43 -16.75 2.97 23.49
CA GLU A 43 -17.80 1.98 23.31
C GLU A 43 -19.12 2.63 22.91
N LYS A 44 -19.50 3.74 23.55
CA LYS A 44 -20.74 4.47 23.21
C LYS A 44 -20.70 5.03 21.79
N LYS A 45 -19.54 5.57 21.37
CA LYS A 45 -19.34 6.03 19.98
C LYS A 45 -19.46 4.87 19.00
N ILE A 46 -18.82 3.74 19.28
CA ILE A 46 -18.87 2.55 18.42
C ILE A 46 -20.30 2.01 18.33
N LYS A 47 -21.02 1.89 19.44
CA LYS A 47 -22.43 1.47 19.46
C LYS A 47 -23.32 2.38 18.60
N ASN A 48 -23.10 3.70 18.65
CA ASN A 48 -23.81 4.63 17.78
C ASN A 48 -23.52 4.38 16.29
N VAL A 49 -22.25 4.15 15.92
CA VAL A 49 -21.89 3.87 14.52
C VAL A 49 -22.43 2.51 14.06
N ARG A 50 -22.42 1.48 14.91
CA ARG A 50 -23.09 0.19 14.63
C ARG A 50 -24.57 0.40 14.35
N SER A 51 -25.27 1.20 15.18
CA SER A 51 -26.68 1.53 14.97
C SER A 51 -26.92 2.27 13.65
N MET A 52 -26.02 3.18 13.24
CA MET A 52 -26.10 3.82 11.92
C MET A 52 -25.94 2.81 10.78
N ALA A 53 -25.06 1.83 10.93
CA ALA A 53 -24.83 0.81 9.92
C ALA A 53 -26.00 -0.19 9.83
N VAL A 54 -26.59 -0.58 10.98
CA VAL A 54 -27.83 -1.37 11.02
C VAL A 54 -28.99 -0.61 10.38
N LYS A 55 -29.18 0.68 10.72
CA LYS A 55 -30.16 1.57 10.05
C LYS A 55 -29.99 1.57 8.53
N ALA A 56 -28.75 1.52 8.03
CA ALA A 56 -28.46 1.48 6.61
C ALA A 56 -28.87 0.12 5.98
N LEU A 57 -28.57 -0.99 6.65
CA LEU A 57 -28.94 -2.34 6.22
C LEU A 57 -30.44 -2.58 6.27
N ASP A 58 -31.15 -1.98 7.22
CA ASP A 58 -32.61 -2.08 7.33
C ASP A 58 -33.32 -1.51 6.08
N ILE A 59 -32.74 -0.49 5.43
CA ILE A 59 -33.24 0.02 4.14
C ILE A 59 -33.20 -1.10 3.09
N PHE A 60 -32.07 -1.81 2.96
CA PHE A 60 -31.97 -2.92 2.00
C PHE A 60 -32.89 -4.08 2.37
N LYS A 61 -33.05 -4.36 3.68
CA LYS A 61 -33.95 -5.39 4.20
C LYS A 61 -35.42 -5.12 3.84
N GLU A 62 -35.88 -3.87 3.89
CA GLU A 62 -37.23 -3.48 3.44
C GLU A 62 -37.42 -3.79 1.95
N TYR A 63 -36.41 -3.52 1.11
CA TYR A 63 -36.47 -3.78 -0.34
C TYR A 63 -36.37 -5.28 -0.67
N ALA A 64 -35.62 -6.04 0.12
CA ALA A 64 -35.51 -7.50 -0.02
C ALA A 64 -36.86 -8.20 0.12
N GLN A 65 -37.78 -7.70 0.96
CA GLN A 65 -39.14 -8.24 1.11
C GLN A 65 -39.94 -8.23 -0.21
N HIS A 66 -39.60 -7.30 -1.09
CA HIS A 66 -40.23 -7.12 -2.39
C HIS A 66 -39.40 -7.68 -3.57
N LYS A 67 -38.33 -8.44 -3.29
CA LYS A 67 -37.38 -8.97 -4.29
C LYS A 67 -36.79 -7.88 -5.20
N LYS A 68 -36.59 -6.67 -4.65
CA LYS A 68 -35.98 -5.54 -5.36
C LYS A 68 -34.45 -5.63 -5.33
N SER A 69 -33.81 -4.86 -6.20
CA SER A 69 -32.34 -4.79 -6.26
C SER A 69 -31.77 -3.69 -5.36
N TYR A 70 -30.46 -3.73 -5.12
CA TYR A 70 -29.77 -2.65 -4.41
C TYR A 70 -29.90 -1.30 -5.16
N ALA A 71 -29.91 -1.32 -6.49
CA ALA A 71 -30.10 -0.11 -7.30
C ALA A 71 -31.45 0.58 -7.01
N ASP A 72 -32.53 -0.20 -6.83
CA ASP A 72 -33.86 0.33 -6.48
C ASP A 72 -33.87 1.09 -5.14
N SER A 73 -33.04 0.65 -4.19
CA SER A 73 -32.95 1.25 -2.85
C SER A 73 -32.03 2.48 -2.78
N ALA A 74 -31.27 2.78 -3.85
CA ALA A 74 -30.21 3.78 -3.82
C ALA A 74 -30.71 5.19 -3.48
N ASN A 75 -31.88 5.58 -3.99
CA ASN A 75 -32.47 6.89 -3.69
C ASN A 75 -32.81 7.02 -2.20
N GLU A 76 -33.38 5.96 -1.63
CA GLU A 76 -33.77 5.93 -0.21
C GLU A 76 -32.55 5.88 0.71
N PHE A 77 -31.55 5.06 0.36
CA PHE A 77 -30.26 5.05 1.04
C PHE A 77 -29.61 6.44 1.03
N ASN A 78 -29.64 7.14 -0.11
CA ASN A 78 -28.99 8.44 -0.23
C ASN A 78 -29.72 9.56 0.52
N THR A 79 -31.01 9.41 0.78
CA THR A 79 -31.86 10.42 1.44
C THR A 79 -32.00 10.17 2.94
N LYS A 80 -32.14 8.91 3.38
CA LYS A 80 -32.28 8.53 4.80
C LYS A 80 -30.97 8.66 5.60
N LEU A 81 -29.82 8.55 4.93
CA LEU A 81 -28.51 8.76 5.55
C LEU A 81 -27.94 10.13 5.18
N ASN A 82 -27.49 10.88 6.18
CA ASN A 82 -26.74 12.11 5.94
C ASN A 82 -25.28 11.82 5.56
N VAL A 83 -24.56 12.84 5.07
CA VAL A 83 -23.16 12.70 4.63
C VAL A 83 -22.26 12.15 5.74
N SER A 84 -22.44 12.58 6.99
CA SER A 84 -21.62 12.12 8.12
C SER A 84 -21.87 10.65 8.46
N GLU A 85 -23.14 10.21 8.43
CA GLU A 85 -23.51 8.79 8.58
C GLU A 85 -22.88 7.96 7.46
N LYS A 86 -22.99 8.42 6.20
CA LYS A 86 -22.36 7.74 5.06
C LYS A 86 -20.84 7.61 5.23
N ARG A 87 -20.15 8.68 5.67
CA ARG A 87 -18.70 8.64 5.94
C ARG A 87 -18.33 7.56 6.95
N ALA A 88 -19.16 7.37 7.97
CA ALA A 88 -18.89 6.44 9.05
C ALA A 88 -19.12 4.96 8.66
N VAL A 89 -20.07 4.66 7.76
CA VAL A 89 -20.55 3.28 7.58
C VAL A 89 -20.28 2.66 6.20
N VAL A 90 -20.14 3.44 5.14
CA VAL A 90 -20.16 2.91 3.76
C VAL A 90 -18.99 1.96 3.48
N VAL A 91 -17.79 2.24 4.02
CA VAL A 91 -16.64 1.34 3.85
C VAL A 91 -16.90 -0.02 4.48
N ALA A 92 -17.49 -0.04 5.69
CA ALA A 92 -17.86 -1.27 6.37
C ALA A 92 -18.91 -2.04 5.57
N LEU A 93 -19.97 -1.36 5.13
CA LEU A 93 -21.03 -1.96 4.31
C LEU A 93 -20.48 -2.58 3.02
N HIS A 94 -19.60 -1.86 2.32
CA HIS A 94 -18.97 -2.36 1.09
C HIS A 94 -18.15 -3.62 1.33
N LYS A 95 -17.35 -3.67 2.40
CA LYS A 95 -16.53 -4.84 2.73
C LYS A 95 -17.33 -6.04 3.20
N ILE A 96 -18.49 -5.83 3.80
CA ILE A 96 -19.38 -6.90 4.29
C ILE A 96 -20.23 -7.49 3.15
N GLY A 97 -20.36 -6.78 2.02
CA GLY A 97 -20.95 -7.34 0.79
C GLY A 97 -21.92 -6.41 0.06
N VAL A 98 -22.18 -5.19 0.57
CA VAL A 98 -23.08 -4.25 -0.12
C VAL A 98 -22.42 -3.77 -1.43
N PRO A 99 -23.05 -3.98 -2.60
CA PRO A 99 -22.41 -3.80 -3.88
C PRO A 99 -22.48 -2.34 -4.34
N PHE A 100 -21.63 -1.47 -3.79
CA PHE A 100 -21.47 -0.10 -4.29
C PHE A 100 -20.81 -0.09 -5.68
N GLU A 101 -21.27 0.82 -6.54
CA GLU A 101 -20.61 1.12 -7.79
C GLU A 101 -19.46 2.09 -7.56
N ILE A 102 -18.26 1.69 -7.94
CA ILE A 102 -17.07 2.54 -7.88
C ILE A 102 -16.85 3.05 -9.31
N SER A 103 -17.20 4.31 -9.57
CA SER A 103 -16.85 4.93 -10.87
C SER A 103 -15.34 5.01 -10.97
N THR A 104 -14.77 4.46 -12.04
CA THR A 104 -13.34 4.59 -12.35
C THR A 104 -13.04 5.85 -13.16
N LYS A 105 -14.07 6.64 -13.49
CA LYS A 105 -13.97 7.80 -14.39
C LYS A 105 -14.40 9.12 -13.74
N ASP A 106 -15.28 9.06 -12.75
CA ASP A 106 -15.80 10.23 -12.06
C ASP A 106 -15.22 10.36 -10.65
N ASP A 107 -15.16 11.59 -10.14
CA ASP A 107 -14.82 11.85 -8.74
C ASP A 107 -15.82 11.16 -7.82
N PHE A 108 -15.33 10.64 -6.69
CA PHE A 108 -16.17 9.99 -5.69
C PHE A 108 -17.14 10.99 -5.06
N ASP A 109 -18.44 10.86 -5.34
CA ASP A 109 -19.49 11.66 -4.72
C ASP A 109 -20.20 10.90 -3.60
N ILE A 110 -19.86 11.25 -2.36
CA ILE A 110 -20.50 10.70 -1.16
C ILE A 110 -21.99 11.05 -1.02
N LYS A 111 -22.46 12.12 -1.68
CA LYS A 111 -23.86 12.54 -1.59
C LYS A 111 -24.76 11.59 -2.39
N ASN A 112 -24.29 11.12 -3.54
CA ASN A 112 -25.06 10.32 -4.48
C ASN A 112 -24.35 8.99 -4.77
N LEU A 113 -24.38 8.09 -3.80
CA LEU A 113 -23.78 6.78 -3.94
C LEU A 113 -24.62 5.90 -4.86
N ARG A 114 -23.97 5.23 -5.80
CA ARG A 114 -24.60 4.29 -6.73
C ARG A 114 -24.42 2.85 -6.22
N LEU A 115 -25.42 2.02 -6.49
CA LEU A 115 -25.46 0.61 -6.09
C LEU A 115 -25.70 -0.23 -7.33
N LYS A 116 -25.08 -1.41 -7.39
CA LYS A 116 -25.22 -2.32 -8.52
C LYS A 116 -26.64 -2.90 -8.57
N ASP A 117 -27.08 -3.22 -9.78
CA ASP A 117 -28.36 -3.91 -10.01
C ASP A 117 -28.25 -5.40 -9.70
N ILE A 118 -28.24 -5.73 -8.40
CA ILE A 118 -28.18 -7.08 -7.86
C ILE A 118 -29.38 -7.26 -6.93
N ILE A 119 -30.13 -8.36 -7.08
CA ILE A 119 -31.27 -8.69 -6.22
C ILE A 119 -30.77 -8.87 -4.78
N ILE A 120 -31.47 -8.26 -3.83
CA ILE A 120 -31.10 -8.33 -2.42
C ILE A 120 -31.58 -9.66 -1.83
N ASP A 121 -30.67 -10.45 -1.28
CA ASP A 121 -30.99 -11.61 -0.45
C ASP A 121 -31.20 -11.16 1.01
N ARG A 122 -32.37 -11.46 1.57
CA ARG A 122 -32.71 -11.10 2.94
C ARG A 122 -31.83 -11.82 3.96
N ASP A 123 -31.52 -13.10 3.74
CA ASP A 123 -30.74 -13.89 4.69
C ASP A 123 -29.29 -13.39 4.74
N GLU A 124 -28.76 -12.92 3.61
CA GLU A 124 -27.49 -12.22 3.56
C GLU A 124 -27.52 -10.94 4.41
N ILE A 125 -28.53 -10.07 4.23
CA ILE A 125 -28.65 -8.83 5.03
C ILE A 125 -28.74 -9.13 6.53
N ASP A 126 -29.51 -10.14 6.94
CA ASP A 126 -29.62 -10.53 8.35
C ASP A 126 -28.28 -11.03 8.90
N ALA A 127 -27.48 -11.75 8.10
CA ALA A 127 -26.13 -12.13 8.46
C ALA A 127 -25.19 -10.91 8.58
N MET A 128 -25.31 -9.93 7.67
CA MET A 128 -24.52 -8.69 7.74
C MET A 128 -24.82 -7.90 9.03
N ILE A 129 -26.10 -7.77 9.40
CA ILE A 129 -26.52 -7.11 10.65
C ILE A 129 -25.87 -7.80 11.85
N GLN A 130 -25.93 -9.14 11.92
CA GLN A 130 -25.32 -9.89 13.03
C GLN A 130 -23.81 -9.65 13.14
N GLN A 131 -23.08 -9.53 12.02
CA GLN A 131 -21.64 -9.26 12.05
C GLN A 131 -21.34 -7.87 12.63
N ILE A 132 -22.15 -6.87 12.26
CA ILE A 132 -22.03 -5.50 12.76
C ILE A 132 -22.34 -5.45 14.26
N GLU A 133 -23.41 -6.08 14.70
CA GLU A 133 -23.82 -6.09 16.11
C GLU A 133 -22.77 -6.76 17.00
N LYS A 134 -22.16 -7.86 16.53
CA LYS A 134 -21.05 -8.55 17.20
C LYS A 134 -19.75 -7.72 17.27
N GLY A 135 -19.66 -6.62 16.52
CA GLY A 135 -18.49 -5.75 16.50
C GLY A 135 -17.36 -6.22 15.59
N ASN A 136 -17.60 -7.22 14.74
CA ASN A 136 -16.58 -7.77 13.84
C ASN A 136 -16.09 -6.75 12.79
N CYS A 137 -16.83 -5.65 12.62
CA CYS A 137 -16.60 -4.64 11.60
C CYS A 137 -16.20 -3.28 12.19
N ASP A 138 -16.00 -3.19 13.50
CA ASP A 138 -15.74 -1.91 14.18
C ASP A 138 -14.52 -1.18 13.64
N ASN A 139 -13.47 -1.92 13.30
CA ASN A 139 -12.25 -1.38 12.71
C ASN A 139 -12.50 -0.71 11.35
N LEU A 140 -13.54 -1.12 10.62
CA LEU A 140 -13.87 -0.59 9.29
C LEU A 140 -14.52 0.79 9.37
N PHE A 141 -15.14 1.14 10.50
CA PHE A 141 -15.77 2.46 10.71
C PHE A 141 -14.77 3.61 10.82
N PHE A 142 -13.49 3.30 11.04
CA PHE A 142 -12.41 4.30 11.14
C PHE A 142 -11.66 4.50 9.82
N ILE A 143 -12.03 3.77 8.76
CA ILE A 143 -11.40 3.92 7.45
C ILE A 143 -11.98 5.15 6.76
N ASP A 144 -11.10 6.04 6.31
CA ASP A 144 -11.51 7.18 5.51
C ASP A 144 -12.10 6.73 4.17
N ILE A 145 -13.35 7.13 3.92
CA ILE A 145 -14.14 6.71 2.77
C ILE A 145 -13.55 7.20 1.45
N GLU A 146 -13.05 8.43 1.41
CA GLU A 146 -12.46 9.02 0.21
C GLU A 146 -11.19 8.26 -0.14
N SER A 147 -10.28 8.08 0.83
CA SER A 147 -9.08 7.25 0.64
C SER A 147 -9.43 5.82 0.21
N TYR A 148 -10.47 5.22 0.78
CA TYR A 148 -10.87 3.85 0.43
C TYR A 148 -11.37 3.71 -1.01
N PHE A 149 -12.24 4.61 -1.49
CA PHE A 149 -12.78 4.54 -2.85
C PHE A 149 -11.87 5.20 -3.90
N ILE A 150 -11.07 6.21 -3.52
CA ILE A 150 -10.15 6.95 -4.40
C ILE A 150 -8.76 6.30 -4.48
N SER A 151 -8.31 5.52 -3.48
CA SER A 151 -7.02 4.79 -3.58
C SER A 151 -6.97 3.90 -4.82
N ASN A 152 -8.12 3.40 -5.28
CA ASN A 152 -8.25 2.70 -6.54
C ASN A 152 -8.14 3.62 -7.77
N LEU A 153 -8.47 4.91 -7.70
CA LEU A 153 -8.41 5.80 -8.86
C LEU A 153 -6.97 6.05 -9.32
N ARG A 154 -6.07 6.44 -8.40
CA ARG A 154 -4.65 6.66 -8.75
C ARG A 154 -4.02 5.35 -9.21
N LEU A 155 -4.26 4.26 -8.49
CA LEU A 155 -3.72 2.94 -8.79
C LEU A 155 -4.26 2.40 -10.13
N ASN A 156 -5.56 2.55 -10.40
CA ASN A 156 -6.15 2.18 -11.69
C ASN A 156 -5.66 3.08 -12.82
N ALA A 157 -5.49 4.38 -12.59
CA ALA A 157 -4.94 5.30 -13.59
C ALA A 157 -3.52 4.88 -13.97
N VAL A 158 -2.67 4.64 -12.99
CA VAL A 158 -1.28 4.17 -13.18
C VAL A 158 -1.24 2.81 -13.90
N ARG A 159 -2.06 1.85 -13.49
CA ARG A 159 -2.18 0.53 -14.17
C ARG A 159 -2.71 0.66 -15.59
N ASN A 160 -3.69 1.52 -15.84
CA ASN A 160 -4.24 1.77 -17.19
C ASN A 160 -3.18 2.35 -18.12
N VAL A 161 -2.32 3.24 -17.62
CA VAL A 161 -1.17 3.76 -18.36
C VAL A 161 -0.17 2.63 -18.69
N GLY A 162 0.09 1.73 -17.74
CA GLY A 162 0.90 0.53 -17.98
C GLY A 162 0.31 -0.39 -19.05
N LYS A 163 -1.00 -0.66 -19.02
CA LYS A 163 -1.70 -1.44 -20.05
C LYS A 163 -1.62 -0.79 -21.42
N LYS A 164 -1.88 0.51 -21.49
CA LYS A 164 -1.75 1.32 -22.72
C LYS A 164 -0.34 1.22 -23.31
N TYR A 165 0.71 1.19 -22.48
CA TYR A 165 2.07 0.93 -22.95
C TYR A 165 2.23 -0.45 -23.60
N VAL A 166 1.69 -1.50 -22.97
CA VAL A 166 1.75 -2.85 -23.54
C VAL A 166 0.99 -2.93 -24.88
N GLU A 167 -0.21 -2.36 -24.92
CA GLU A 167 -1.09 -2.40 -26.09
C GLU A 167 -0.56 -1.54 -27.24
N GLU A 168 -0.16 -0.30 -26.97
CA GLU A 168 0.20 0.65 -28.01
C GLU A 168 1.67 0.61 -28.43
N VAL A 169 2.56 0.12 -27.56
CA VAL A 169 4.01 0.16 -27.79
C VAL A 169 4.62 -1.24 -27.82
N GLN A 170 4.52 -2.00 -26.72
CA GLN A 170 5.22 -3.28 -26.62
C GLN A 170 4.71 -4.30 -27.63
N SER A 171 3.39 -4.41 -27.79
CA SER A 171 2.75 -5.35 -28.72
C SER A 171 3.08 -5.08 -30.19
N LYS A 172 3.45 -3.83 -30.51
CA LYS A 172 3.81 -3.38 -31.85
C LYS A 172 5.32 -3.28 -32.06
N SER A 173 6.10 -3.53 -31.02
CA SER A 173 7.57 -3.57 -31.09
C SER A 173 8.04 -4.89 -31.72
N ARG A 174 9.29 -4.92 -32.16
CA ARG A 174 9.91 -6.10 -32.77
C ARG A 174 11.35 -6.27 -32.30
N VAL A 175 11.82 -7.51 -32.27
CA VAL A 175 13.25 -7.80 -32.10
C VAL A 175 13.96 -7.60 -33.44
N GLU A 176 15.08 -6.89 -33.42
CA GLU A 176 15.90 -6.65 -34.60
C GLU A 176 16.58 -7.94 -35.06
N LYS A 177 16.49 -8.26 -36.36
CA LYS A 177 17.03 -9.50 -36.92
C LYS A 177 18.55 -9.61 -36.77
N ASP A 178 19.23 -8.47 -36.93
CA ASP A 178 20.69 -8.39 -36.89
C ASP A 178 21.22 -8.11 -35.47
N ALA A 179 20.33 -7.85 -34.51
CA ALA A 179 20.67 -7.62 -33.11
C ALA A 179 19.59 -8.25 -32.20
N PRO A 180 19.71 -9.55 -31.86
CA PRO A 180 18.65 -10.31 -31.17
C PRO A 180 18.38 -9.85 -29.73
N ASN A 181 19.20 -8.93 -29.19
CA ASN A 181 19.01 -8.30 -27.88
C ASN A 181 18.42 -6.88 -27.98
N THR A 182 18.10 -6.42 -29.19
CA THR A 182 17.57 -5.07 -29.44
C THR A 182 16.09 -5.15 -29.77
N ILE A 183 15.28 -4.47 -28.95
CA ILE A 183 13.84 -4.30 -29.19
C ILE A 183 13.63 -2.92 -29.80
N VAL A 184 13.01 -2.89 -30.98
CA VAL A 184 12.69 -1.69 -31.73
C VAL A 184 11.18 -1.42 -31.61
N SER A 185 10.84 -0.29 -31.02
CA SER A 185 9.46 0.21 -30.96
C SER A 185 9.13 1.04 -32.21
N GLN A 186 7.84 1.27 -32.45
CA GLN A 186 7.40 2.14 -33.54
C GLN A 186 8.00 3.55 -33.40
N PRO A 187 8.30 4.25 -34.51
CA PRO A 187 8.65 5.66 -34.47
C PRO A 187 7.59 6.46 -33.73
N ASP A 188 7.99 7.49 -32.99
CA ASP A 188 7.07 8.39 -32.28
C ASP A 188 6.14 7.75 -31.24
N TRP A 189 6.44 6.53 -30.77
CA TRP A 189 5.63 5.83 -29.77
C TRP A 189 5.33 6.68 -28.52
N HIS A 190 6.21 7.61 -28.15
CA HIS A 190 6.06 8.48 -26.99
C HIS A 190 4.92 9.51 -27.16
N LYS A 191 4.51 9.83 -28.40
CA LYS A 191 3.45 10.82 -28.68
C LYS A 191 2.05 10.38 -28.24
N VAL A 192 1.84 9.09 -27.99
CA VAL A 192 0.56 8.59 -27.47
C VAL A 192 0.40 8.82 -25.96
N PHE A 193 1.43 9.33 -25.29
CA PHE A 193 1.45 9.60 -23.85
C PHE A 193 1.65 11.09 -23.56
N SER A 194 0.97 11.58 -22.52
CA SER A 194 1.25 12.86 -21.90
C SER A 194 2.59 12.82 -21.12
N PRO A 195 3.19 13.99 -20.80
CA PRO A 195 4.43 14.05 -20.02
C PRO A 195 4.34 13.31 -18.67
N GLY A 196 3.18 13.36 -18.00
CA GLY A 196 2.97 12.64 -16.73
C GLY A 196 2.86 11.12 -16.92
N GLU A 197 2.20 10.67 -17.99
CA GLU A 197 2.14 9.24 -18.33
C GLU A 197 3.52 8.67 -18.69
N LEU A 198 4.37 9.45 -19.37
CA LEU A 198 5.74 9.06 -19.70
C LEU A 198 6.56 8.76 -18.44
N GLN A 199 6.43 9.59 -17.40
CA GLN A 199 7.14 9.38 -16.14
C GLN A 199 6.77 8.05 -15.46
N ILE A 200 5.51 7.63 -15.59
CA ILE A 200 4.99 6.37 -15.02
C ILE A 200 5.58 5.16 -15.76
N ILE A 201 5.68 5.23 -17.10
CA ILE A 201 6.05 4.05 -17.91
C ILE A 201 7.56 3.84 -18.05
N PHE A 202 8.42 4.82 -17.76
CA PHE A 202 9.85 4.70 -18.09
C PHE A 202 10.54 3.54 -17.37
N VAL A 203 10.27 3.37 -16.07
CA VAL A 203 10.85 2.25 -15.30
C VAL A 203 10.26 0.92 -15.76
N LEU A 204 8.94 0.86 -16.00
CA LEU A 204 8.28 -0.31 -16.56
C LEU A 204 8.91 -0.71 -17.90
N ARG A 205 9.10 0.24 -18.82
CA ARG A 205 9.73 0.03 -20.12
C ARG A 205 11.13 -0.58 -20.00
N ILE A 206 11.93 -0.14 -19.02
CA ILE A 206 13.26 -0.71 -18.80
C ILE A 206 13.17 -2.18 -18.39
N GLN A 207 12.25 -2.54 -17.51
CA GLN A 207 12.07 -3.92 -17.06
C GLN A 207 11.47 -4.82 -18.16
N LEU A 208 10.63 -4.25 -19.02
CA LEU A 208 10.02 -4.96 -20.15
C LEU A 208 10.90 -5.02 -21.40
N ALA A 209 12.11 -4.44 -21.36
CA ALA A 209 13.11 -4.58 -22.42
C ALA A 209 13.77 -5.98 -22.40
N ASN A 210 12.94 -7.01 -22.51
CA ASN A 210 13.31 -8.42 -22.48
C ASN A 210 12.76 -9.14 -23.71
N THR A 211 13.64 -9.80 -24.45
CA THR A 211 13.32 -10.51 -25.70
C THR A 211 12.46 -11.75 -25.45
N ALA A 212 12.36 -12.23 -24.21
CA ALA A 212 11.46 -13.31 -23.81
C ALA A 212 9.98 -13.01 -24.07
N TYR A 213 9.59 -11.75 -24.27
CA TYR A 213 8.22 -11.35 -24.64
C TYR A 213 7.90 -11.51 -26.13
N PHE A 214 8.87 -11.92 -26.95
CA PHE A 214 8.76 -11.99 -28.41
C PHE A 214 8.86 -13.44 -28.89
N LEU A 215 8.23 -13.69 -30.04
CA LEU A 215 8.28 -14.96 -30.76
C LEU A 215 9.61 -15.08 -31.53
N PRO A 216 10.00 -16.29 -31.98
CA PRO A 216 11.21 -16.49 -32.77
C PRO A 216 11.26 -15.72 -34.09
N ASP A 217 10.10 -15.29 -34.61
CA ASP A 217 10.00 -14.44 -35.82
C ASP A 217 10.25 -12.94 -35.52
N GLY A 218 10.51 -12.60 -34.26
CA GLY A 218 10.77 -11.26 -33.76
C GLY A 218 9.51 -10.44 -33.45
N ASN A 219 8.31 -10.97 -33.70
CA ASN A 219 7.06 -10.29 -33.33
C ASN A 219 6.76 -10.45 -31.83
N ALA A 220 6.02 -9.50 -31.26
CA ALA A 220 5.54 -9.65 -29.89
C ALA A 220 4.63 -10.88 -29.77
N ASP A 221 4.81 -11.67 -28.71
CA ASP A 221 4.00 -12.84 -28.44
C ASP A 221 2.64 -12.42 -27.87
N PRO A 222 1.52 -12.61 -28.60
CA PRO A 222 0.21 -12.12 -28.18
C PRO A 222 -0.30 -12.78 -26.90
N VAL A 223 0.13 -14.01 -26.60
CA VAL A 223 -0.24 -14.69 -25.35
C VAL A 223 0.48 -14.01 -24.18
N LYS A 224 1.78 -13.73 -24.33
CA LYS A 224 2.55 -13.04 -23.29
C LYS A 224 2.11 -11.59 -23.09
N MET A 225 1.70 -10.89 -24.16
CA MET A 225 1.13 -9.54 -24.03
C MET A 225 -0.15 -9.54 -23.19
N LYS A 226 -1.06 -10.50 -23.44
CA LYS A 226 -2.28 -10.67 -22.63
C LYS A 226 -1.98 -11.02 -21.18
N THR A 227 -1.01 -11.91 -20.95
CA THR A 227 -0.57 -12.25 -19.59
C THR A 227 -0.01 -11.01 -18.88
N LEU A 228 0.86 -10.25 -19.54
CA LEU A 228 1.45 -9.04 -18.98
C LEU A 228 0.39 -7.99 -18.63
N ILE A 229 -0.61 -7.78 -19.50
CA ILE A 229 -1.77 -6.91 -19.21
C ILE A 229 -2.48 -7.39 -17.95
N ARG A 230 -2.77 -8.69 -17.83
CA ARG A 230 -3.40 -9.28 -16.63
C ARG A 230 -2.53 -9.07 -15.38
N GLU A 231 -1.23 -9.28 -15.48
CA GLU A 231 -0.29 -9.09 -14.36
C GLU A 231 -0.27 -7.64 -13.85
N ILE A 232 -0.34 -6.68 -14.77
CA ILE A 232 -0.50 -5.25 -14.45
C ILE A 232 -1.85 -5.03 -13.74
N GLU A 233 -2.95 -5.63 -14.22
CA GLU A 233 -4.28 -5.48 -13.61
C GLU A 233 -4.35 -6.01 -12.18
N ILE A 234 -3.71 -7.15 -11.90
CA ILE A 234 -3.66 -7.74 -10.56
C ILE A 234 -2.58 -7.11 -9.67
N GLY A 235 -1.76 -6.19 -10.20
CA GLY A 235 -0.83 -5.37 -9.45
C GLY A 235 0.59 -5.93 -9.28
N LEU A 236 0.99 -6.98 -10.01
CA LEU A 236 2.35 -7.52 -9.91
C LEU A 236 3.43 -6.51 -10.34
N TRP A 237 3.05 -5.54 -11.17
CA TRP A 237 3.94 -4.52 -11.71
C TRP A 237 3.84 -3.15 -11.02
N ASP A 238 3.02 -3.03 -9.97
CA ASP A 238 2.76 -1.74 -9.29
C ASP A 238 4.05 -1.08 -8.81
N ASN A 239 4.97 -1.84 -8.21
CA ASN A 239 6.23 -1.31 -7.71
C ASN A 239 7.03 -0.57 -8.79
N TYR A 240 7.02 -1.07 -10.04
CA TYR A 240 7.74 -0.43 -11.14
C TYR A 240 6.98 0.76 -11.71
N LEU A 241 5.65 0.69 -11.73
CA LEU A 241 4.79 1.78 -12.18
C LEU A 241 4.80 2.99 -11.22
N PHE A 242 5.06 2.77 -9.94
CA PHE A 242 5.18 3.82 -8.92
C PHE A 242 6.62 4.31 -8.70
N TRP A 243 7.61 3.70 -9.33
CA TRP A 243 9.00 4.09 -9.14
C TRP A 243 9.32 5.37 -9.90
N GLU A 244 9.82 6.38 -9.20
CA GLU A 244 10.31 7.60 -9.83
C GLU A 244 11.54 7.32 -10.71
N TYR A 245 11.44 7.68 -11.98
CA TYR A 245 12.48 7.40 -12.99
C TYR A 245 13.88 7.91 -12.60
N GLU A 246 13.98 9.14 -12.09
CA GLU A 246 15.27 9.74 -11.73
C GLU A 246 15.96 8.98 -10.60
N SER A 247 15.18 8.56 -9.60
CA SER A 247 15.67 7.77 -8.48
C SER A 247 16.10 6.37 -8.94
N TYR A 248 15.33 5.75 -9.85
CA TYR A 248 15.69 4.47 -10.47
C TYR A 248 17.02 4.57 -11.26
N GLN A 249 17.18 5.63 -12.07
CA GLN A 249 18.42 5.86 -12.83
C GLN A 249 19.61 6.12 -11.93
N ASN A 250 19.45 6.91 -10.87
CA ASN A 250 20.51 7.18 -9.91
C ASN A 250 21.01 5.89 -9.24
N ILE A 251 20.10 5.04 -8.76
CA ILE A 251 20.46 3.75 -8.17
C ILE A 251 21.19 2.86 -9.18
N ARG A 252 20.71 2.80 -10.43
CA ARG A 252 21.37 2.03 -11.49
C ARG A 252 22.76 2.57 -11.83
N ALA A 253 22.93 3.88 -11.86
CA ALA A 253 24.21 4.53 -12.08
C ALA A 253 25.20 4.23 -10.95
N GLN A 254 24.76 4.29 -9.68
CA GLN A 254 25.57 3.93 -8.52
C GLN A 254 25.99 2.46 -8.56
N HIS A 255 25.07 1.55 -8.90
CA HIS A 255 25.37 0.13 -9.05
C HIS A 255 26.39 -0.13 -10.17
N ASN A 256 26.22 0.52 -11.33
CA ASN A 256 27.18 0.42 -12.43
C ASN A 256 28.57 0.96 -12.04
N LEU A 257 28.62 2.10 -11.33
CA LEU A 257 29.86 2.67 -10.83
C LEU A 257 30.55 1.72 -9.84
N ALA A 258 29.78 1.12 -8.91
CA ALA A 258 30.30 0.13 -7.96
C ALA A 258 30.93 -1.08 -8.69
N ASN A 259 30.26 -1.59 -9.74
CA ASN A 259 30.81 -2.69 -10.55
C ASN A 259 32.11 -2.30 -11.27
N ILE A 260 32.19 -1.08 -11.82
CA ILE A 260 33.40 -0.56 -12.46
C ILE A 260 34.54 -0.50 -11.44
N ILE A 261 34.29 0.05 -10.25
CA ILE A 261 35.28 0.16 -9.18
C ILE A 261 35.74 -1.23 -8.73
N GLN A 262 34.80 -2.17 -8.52
CA GLN A 262 35.12 -3.54 -8.12
C GLN A 262 36.00 -4.24 -9.15
N ASN A 263 35.66 -4.14 -10.44
CA ASN A 263 36.45 -4.73 -11.52
C ASN A 263 37.85 -4.10 -11.62
N ALA A 264 37.97 -2.79 -11.42
CA ALA A 264 39.26 -2.10 -11.40
C ALA A 264 40.14 -2.54 -10.22
N VAL A 265 39.56 -2.67 -9.02
CA VAL A 265 40.27 -3.15 -7.82
C VAL A 265 40.70 -4.60 -7.97
N MET A 266 39.83 -5.48 -8.47
CA MET A 266 40.19 -6.88 -8.77
C MET A 266 41.28 -6.98 -9.84
N GLY A 267 41.20 -6.18 -10.90
CA GLY A 267 42.22 -6.10 -11.95
C GLY A 267 43.58 -5.66 -11.40
N GLN A 268 43.62 -4.66 -10.53
CA GLN A 268 44.86 -4.24 -9.85
C GLN A 268 45.41 -5.31 -8.91
N GLN A 269 44.57 -6.01 -8.15
CA GLN A 269 45.01 -7.11 -7.28
C GLN A 269 45.59 -8.27 -8.09
N MET A 270 44.96 -8.68 -9.19
CA MET A 270 45.47 -9.73 -10.09
C MET A 270 46.81 -9.35 -10.73
N MET A 271 46.98 -8.09 -11.16
CA MET A 271 48.27 -7.62 -11.69
C MET A 271 49.36 -7.62 -10.61
N ASN A 272 49.04 -7.19 -9.39
CA ASN A 272 50.01 -7.20 -8.29
C ASN A 272 50.43 -8.63 -7.89
N ILE A 273 49.50 -9.58 -7.87
CA ILE A 273 49.78 -11.00 -7.62
C ILE A 273 50.65 -11.61 -8.75
N GLY A 274 50.33 -11.32 -10.01
CA GLY A 274 51.14 -11.77 -11.16
C GLY A 274 52.57 -11.21 -11.16
N THR A 275 52.73 -9.96 -10.71
CA THR A 275 54.05 -9.31 -10.59
C THR A 275 54.87 -9.92 -9.44
N GLN A 276 54.23 -10.28 -8.31
CA GLN A 276 54.88 -10.99 -7.21
C GLN A 276 55.30 -12.42 -7.61
N MET A 277 54.43 -13.19 -8.29
CA MET A 277 54.77 -14.54 -8.75
C MET A 277 55.92 -14.56 -9.79
N ASN A 278 55.98 -13.57 -10.69
CA ASN A 278 57.09 -13.45 -11.65
C ASN A 278 58.41 -13.08 -10.97
N ASN A 279 58.38 -12.24 -9.93
CA ASN A 279 59.56 -11.89 -9.15
C ASN A 279 60.08 -13.08 -8.30
N GLU A 280 59.19 -13.94 -7.78
CA GLU A 280 59.59 -15.16 -7.07
C GLU A 280 60.19 -16.23 -7.99
N LYS A 281 59.65 -16.40 -9.22
CA LYS A 281 60.21 -17.30 -10.23
C LYS A 281 61.58 -16.85 -10.74
N GLY A 282 61.76 -15.56 -11.01
CA GLY A 282 63.05 -15.00 -11.44
C GLY A 282 64.15 -15.08 -10.36
N SER A 283 63.77 -15.17 -9.08
CA SER A 283 64.72 -15.34 -7.98
C SER A 283 65.12 -16.80 -7.75
N SER A 284 64.27 -17.77 -8.13
CA SER A 284 64.54 -19.21 -7.96
C SER A 284 65.38 -19.83 -9.08
N ASP A 285 65.39 -19.25 -10.29
CA ASP A 285 66.28 -19.70 -11.37
C ASP A 285 67.74 -19.25 -11.17
N ASN A 286 68.01 -18.22 -10.36
CA ASN A 286 69.36 -17.71 -10.10
C ASN A 286 70.09 -18.40 -8.93
N SER A 287 69.45 -19.30 -8.19
CA SER A 287 70.08 -20.01 -7.06
C SER A 287 70.61 -21.41 -7.40
N SER A 288 70.48 -21.86 -8.66
CA SER A 288 70.87 -23.21 -9.09
C SER A 288 72.24 -23.30 -9.79
N THR A 289 73.00 -22.20 -9.89
CA THR A 289 74.23 -22.14 -10.71
C THR A 289 75.51 -21.77 -9.95
N ASN A 290 75.60 -22.15 -8.67
CA ASN A 290 76.87 -22.13 -7.94
C ASN A 290 77.02 -23.39 -7.10
N ASN A 291 77.62 -24.43 -7.69
CA ASN A 291 78.35 -25.50 -7.01
C ASN A 291 79.61 -25.79 -7.83
#